data_AF-A0A5J4Q5K5-F1
#
_entry.id   AF-A0A5J4Q5K5-F1
#
_cell.length_a   1.000
_cell.length_b   1.000
_cell.length_c   1.000
_cell.angle_alpha   90.00
_cell.angle_beta   90.00
_cell.angle_gamma   90.00
#
_symmetry.space_group_name_H-M   'P 1'
#
loop_
_entity.id
_entity.type
_entity.pdbx_description
1 polymer ?
#
loop_
_entity_poly.entity_id
_entity_poly.type
_entity_poly.pdbx_seq_one_letter_code
_entity_poly.pdbx_strand_id
1 'polypeptide(L)'
;MHGLSLKEQRKLLEQIDCGNKKHDNRQRLKWVAGIAASIALFIVAGQYLLSPNTPLETDYAEVMKPYEQDTADSDNIQLLLSGDRKISIDGKETQVDYRKEGQVKINKDVEVKEDNAAQNKETVFNQLIVPLGKRSTITFKDGTKVWINSGSRIMYPVNFGKDKREIYAEGEIYPDVTHDVSRPFIVKTKKMEIKVLGTEFNITAYENESDWQVILVNGKVTSIPQEKKELTAEEKALQTIHDLMSGKLNANDYNRICEKA
;
A
#
# COMPACT_ATOMS: atom_id res chain seq x y z
N MET A 1 5.11 -60.91 70.38
CA MET A 1 4.82 -59.82 69.42
C MET A 1 6.05 -58.92 69.36
N HIS A 2 6.94 -59.10 68.38
CA HIS A 2 8.11 -58.24 68.23
C HIS A 2 7.69 -56.92 67.57
N GLY A 3 7.69 -55.85 68.34
CA GLY A 3 7.53 -54.49 67.82
C GLY A 3 8.80 -54.05 67.10
N LEU A 4 8.62 -53.37 65.96
CA LEU A 4 9.71 -52.78 65.17
C LEU A 4 10.57 -51.84 66.03
N SER A 5 11.89 -51.92 65.88
CA SER A 5 12.85 -51.05 66.57
C SER A 5 12.64 -49.59 66.15
N LEU A 6 12.86 -48.65 67.07
CA LEU A 6 12.76 -47.21 66.80
C LEU A 6 13.62 -46.76 65.61
N LYS A 7 14.75 -47.45 65.35
CA LYS A 7 15.60 -47.20 64.18
C LYS A 7 14.93 -47.65 62.87
N GLU A 8 14.22 -48.76 62.88
CA GLU A 8 13.49 -49.29 61.72
C GLU A 8 12.27 -48.43 61.42
N GLN A 9 11.55 -47.99 62.45
CA GLN A 9 10.42 -47.06 62.31
C GLN A 9 10.86 -45.71 61.70
N ARG A 10 11.99 -45.14 62.15
CA ARG A 10 12.53 -43.91 61.55
C ARG A 10 12.94 -44.09 60.10
N LYS A 11 13.60 -45.22 59.77
CA LYS A 11 14.02 -45.52 58.40
C LYS A 11 12.83 -45.71 57.46
N LEU A 12 11.74 -46.31 57.94
CA LEU A 12 10.49 -46.43 57.20
C LEU A 12 9.81 -45.07 57.00
N LEU A 13 9.76 -44.22 58.03
CA LEU A 13 9.20 -42.87 57.90
C LEU A 13 10.00 -42.01 56.91
N GLU A 14 11.34 -42.07 56.93
CA GLU A 14 12.18 -41.37 55.95
C GLU A 14 11.97 -41.89 54.51
N GLN A 15 11.75 -43.20 54.33
CA GLN A 15 11.45 -43.77 53.02
C GLN A 15 10.07 -43.33 52.50
N ILE A 16 9.06 -43.26 53.38
CA ILE A 16 7.71 -42.78 53.04
C ILE A 16 7.76 -41.29 52.69
N ASP A 17 8.44 -40.46 53.48
CA ASP A 17 8.56 -39.01 53.23
C ASP A 17 9.32 -38.71 51.92
N CYS A 18 10.39 -39.46 51.63
CA CYS A 18 11.14 -39.30 50.38
C CYS A 18 10.31 -39.74 49.16
N GLY A 19 9.53 -40.82 49.29
CA GLY A 19 8.59 -41.27 48.26
C GLY A 19 7.48 -40.25 47.99
N ASN A 20 6.90 -39.69 49.06
CA ASN A 20 5.80 -38.74 48.96
C ASN A 20 6.26 -37.39 48.38
N LYS A 21 7.45 -36.89 48.76
CA LYS A 21 8.06 -35.70 48.16
C LYS A 21 8.34 -35.86 46.66
N LYS A 22 8.80 -37.04 46.22
CA LYS A 22 9.03 -37.33 44.79
C LYS A 22 7.73 -37.42 44.00
N HIS A 23 6.68 -37.98 44.58
CA HIS A 23 5.35 -38.07 43.96
C HIS A 23 4.70 -36.68 43.83
N ASP A 24 4.72 -35.88 44.89
CA ASP A 24 4.16 -34.51 44.91
C ASP A 24 4.90 -33.59 43.92
N ASN A 25 6.23 -33.64 43.85
CA ASN A 25 6.99 -32.85 42.86
C ASN A 25 6.68 -33.24 41.40
N ARG A 26 6.45 -34.52 41.11
CA ARG A 26 6.07 -34.96 39.75
C ARG A 26 4.65 -34.54 39.39
N GLN A 27 3.72 -34.52 40.35
CA GLN A 27 2.38 -34.00 40.12
C GLN A 27 2.40 -32.48 39.93
N ARG A 28 3.08 -31.73 40.81
CA ARG A 28 3.27 -30.28 40.66
C ARG A 28 3.91 -29.91 39.33
N LEU A 29 4.91 -30.67 38.86
CA LEU A 29 5.53 -30.43 37.55
C LEU A 29 4.54 -30.61 36.39
N LYS A 30 3.61 -31.57 36.46
CA LYS A 30 2.55 -31.75 35.45
C LYS A 30 1.52 -30.60 35.49
N TRP A 31 1.13 -30.14 36.68
CA TRP A 31 0.23 -29.00 36.85
C TRP A 31 0.85 -27.69 36.35
N VAL A 32 2.12 -27.45 36.69
CA VAL A 32 2.87 -26.27 36.22
C VAL A 32 3.11 -26.32 34.71
N ALA A 33 3.44 -27.49 34.15
CA ALA A 33 3.56 -27.65 32.70
C ALA A 33 2.23 -27.42 31.96
N GLY A 34 1.10 -27.85 32.54
CA GLY A 34 -0.23 -27.59 31.99
C GLY A 34 -0.60 -26.10 31.97
N ILE A 35 -0.27 -25.36 33.03
CA ILE A 35 -0.48 -23.90 33.11
C ILE A 35 0.40 -23.18 32.10
N ALA A 36 1.68 -23.55 31.99
CA ALA A 36 2.60 -22.95 31.02
C ALA A 36 2.14 -23.17 29.57
N ALA A 37 1.67 -24.37 29.23
CA ALA A 37 1.17 -24.69 27.90
C ALA A 37 -0.09 -23.88 27.52
N SER A 38 -1.01 -23.67 28.48
CA SER A 38 -2.22 -22.89 28.24
C SER A 38 -1.93 -21.40 28.09
N ILE A 39 -0.99 -20.84 28.88
CA ILE A 39 -0.50 -19.47 28.69
C ILE A 39 0.15 -19.31 27.31
N ALA A 40 0.99 -20.25 26.89
CA ALA A 40 1.61 -20.22 25.57
C ALA A 40 0.57 -20.25 24.43
N LEU A 41 -0.49 -21.05 24.57
CA LEU A 41 -1.60 -21.11 23.63
C LEU A 41 -2.36 -19.78 23.53
N PHE A 42 -2.63 -19.12 24.66
CA PHE A 42 -3.26 -17.80 24.68
C PHE A 42 -2.35 -16.70 24.15
N ILE A 43 -1.03 -16.79 24.34
CA ILE A 43 -0.08 -15.85 23.74
C ILE A 43 -0.05 -16.02 22.23
N VAL A 44 0.02 -17.26 21.72
CA VAL A 44 0.01 -17.54 20.27
C VAL A 44 -1.33 -17.15 19.65
N ALA A 45 -2.45 -17.50 20.28
CA ALA A 45 -3.78 -17.12 19.80
C ALA A 45 -4.00 -15.61 19.92
N GLY A 46 -3.53 -14.98 21.00
CA GLY A 46 -3.58 -13.53 21.19
C GLY A 46 -2.74 -12.81 20.14
N GLN A 47 -1.53 -13.30 19.85
CA GLN A 47 -0.68 -12.76 18.80
C GLN A 47 -1.27 -12.97 17.40
N TYR A 48 -1.96 -14.08 17.16
CA TYR A 48 -2.68 -14.35 15.91
C TYR A 48 -3.92 -13.45 15.75
N LEU A 49 -4.69 -13.25 16.82
CA LEU A 49 -5.91 -12.44 16.83
C LEU A 49 -5.63 -10.93 16.86
N LEU A 50 -4.50 -10.52 17.46
CA LEU A 50 -4.03 -9.15 17.50
C LEU A 50 -3.05 -8.82 16.36
N SER A 51 -2.62 -9.81 15.55
CA SER A 51 -1.89 -9.53 14.32
C SER A 51 -2.87 -8.81 13.40
N PRO A 52 -2.71 -7.50 13.16
CA PRO A 52 -3.55 -6.85 12.18
C PRO A 52 -3.25 -7.55 10.84
N ASN A 53 -4.29 -7.98 10.13
CA ASN A 53 -4.20 -8.27 8.70
C ASN A 53 -3.93 -6.95 7.97
N THR A 54 -2.79 -6.31 8.24
CA THR A 54 -2.31 -5.18 7.45
C THR A 54 -2.06 -5.75 6.06
N PRO A 55 -2.81 -5.32 5.04
CA PRO A 55 -2.44 -5.66 3.68
C PRO A 55 -0.99 -5.19 3.51
N LEU A 56 -0.13 -6.06 2.97
CA LEU A 56 1.25 -5.72 2.61
C LEU A 56 1.22 -4.39 1.86
N GLU A 57 1.72 -3.33 2.50
CA GLU A 57 1.81 -2.04 1.85
C GLU A 57 3.01 -2.11 0.91
N THR A 58 2.75 -1.96 -0.40
CA THR A 58 3.81 -1.94 -1.40
C THR A 58 4.72 -0.74 -1.13
N ASP A 59 5.98 -1.00 -0.82
CA ASP A 59 7.00 0.04 -0.73
C ASP A 59 7.40 0.47 -2.14
N TYR A 60 6.66 1.45 -2.67
CA TYR A 60 6.93 2.03 -3.98
C TYR A 60 8.34 2.65 -4.07
N ALA A 61 8.92 3.11 -2.96
CA ALA A 61 10.27 3.65 -2.97
C ALA A 61 11.30 2.54 -3.24
N GLU A 62 11.10 1.35 -2.68
CA GLU A 62 11.94 0.18 -2.98
C GLU A 62 11.74 -0.33 -4.42
N VAL A 63 10.50 -0.35 -4.92
CA VAL A 63 10.19 -0.75 -6.32
C VAL A 63 10.77 0.25 -7.33
N MET A 64 10.89 1.53 -6.96
CA MET A 64 11.40 2.59 -7.84
C MET A 64 12.93 2.71 -7.90
N LYS A 65 13.65 2.20 -6.88
CA LYS A 65 15.14 2.25 -6.81
C LYS A 65 15.86 1.81 -8.10
N PRO A 66 15.45 0.73 -8.80
CA PRO A 66 16.11 0.32 -10.04
C PRO A 66 15.90 1.30 -11.20
N TYR A 67 14.91 2.19 -11.11
CA TYR A 67 14.45 3.02 -12.21
C TYR A 67 14.84 4.51 -12.07
N GLU A 68 15.51 4.92 -10.99
CA GLU A 68 16.04 6.29 -10.85
C GLU A 68 17.21 6.57 -11.81
N GLN A 69 17.87 5.52 -12.33
CA GLN A 69 19.15 5.64 -13.02
C GLN A 69 19.07 5.75 -14.56
N ASP A 70 17.91 5.44 -15.16
CA ASP A 70 17.79 5.18 -16.62
C ASP A 70 17.00 6.27 -17.39
N THR A 71 16.67 7.39 -16.74
CA THR A 71 15.74 8.43 -17.27
C THR A 71 16.40 9.72 -17.69
N ALA A 72 17.72 9.88 -17.49
CA ALA A 72 18.38 11.16 -17.67
C ALA A 72 18.67 11.55 -19.14
N ASP A 73 18.53 10.64 -20.11
CA ASP A 73 19.06 10.89 -21.47
C ASP A 73 18.25 10.27 -22.62
N SER A 74 16.99 9.92 -22.37
CA SER A 74 16.11 9.37 -23.42
C SER A 74 15.20 10.47 -23.96
N ASP A 75 15.45 10.94 -25.18
CA ASP A 75 14.52 11.82 -25.89
C ASP A 75 13.16 11.14 -26.10
N ASN A 76 13.10 9.81 -26.13
CA ASN A 76 11.88 9.04 -26.44
C ASN A 76 11.03 8.67 -25.21
N ILE A 77 9.73 8.51 -25.44
CA ILE A 77 8.79 7.95 -24.45
C ILE A 77 9.14 6.48 -24.26
N GLN A 78 9.21 6.02 -23.01
CA GLN A 78 9.59 4.64 -22.69
C GLN A 78 8.46 3.92 -21.94
N LEU A 79 8.03 2.77 -22.46
CA LEU A 79 7.12 1.85 -21.79
C LEU A 79 7.88 0.59 -21.37
N LEU A 80 8.00 0.36 -20.07
CA LEU A 80 8.63 -0.83 -19.49
C LEU A 80 7.51 -1.75 -19.00
N LEU A 81 7.47 -2.97 -19.56
CA LEU A 81 6.51 -3.98 -19.17
C LEU A 81 7.14 -4.99 -18.20
N SER A 82 6.29 -5.62 -17.39
CA SER A 82 6.58 -6.58 -16.31
C SER A 82 7.52 -7.77 -16.59
N GLY A 83 8.05 -7.91 -17.81
CA GLY A 83 8.99 -8.97 -18.20
C GLY A 83 10.29 -8.41 -18.79
N ASP A 84 10.78 -7.30 -18.22
CA ASP A 84 11.97 -6.55 -18.67
C ASP A 84 11.91 -6.06 -20.13
N ARG A 85 10.71 -6.03 -20.72
CA ARG A 85 10.50 -5.57 -22.09
C ARG A 85 10.38 -4.05 -22.09
N LYS A 86 11.44 -3.37 -22.54
CA LYS A 86 11.47 -1.92 -22.77
C LYS A 86 11.08 -1.59 -24.21
N ILE A 87 10.05 -0.77 -24.37
CA ILE A 87 9.59 -0.26 -25.67
C ILE A 87 9.90 1.23 -25.70
N SER A 88 10.73 1.65 -26.65
CA SER A 88 11.04 3.07 -26.90
C SER A 88 10.15 3.56 -28.04
N ILE A 89 9.44 4.66 -27.80
CA ILE A 89 8.43 5.21 -28.70
C ILE A 89 8.88 6.62 -29.12
N ASP A 90 9.12 6.77 -30.41
CA ASP A 90 9.41 8.07 -31.03
C ASP A 90 8.11 8.85 -31.31
N GLY A 91 8.22 10.17 -31.34
CA GLY A 91 7.10 11.11 -31.46
C GLY A 91 6.90 11.95 -30.21
N LYS A 92 6.03 12.97 -30.33
CA LYS A 92 5.71 13.89 -29.24
C LYS A 92 4.57 13.41 -28.34
N GLU A 93 3.73 12.53 -28.87
CA GLU A 93 2.54 12.02 -28.20
C GLU A 93 2.45 10.51 -28.36
N THR A 94 1.89 9.84 -27.36
CA THR A 94 1.67 8.40 -27.39
C THR A 94 0.36 8.06 -26.71
N GLN A 95 -0.32 7.03 -27.19
CA GLN A 95 -1.48 6.44 -26.54
C GLN A 95 -1.21 4.95 -26.24
N VAL A 96 -1.42 4.53 -25.00
CA VAL A 96 -1.29 3.14 -24.54
C VAL A 96 -2.65 2.66 -24.06
N ASP A 97 -3.26 1.70 -24.76
CA ASP A 97 -4.57 1.16 -24.44
C ASP A 97 -4.47 -0.31 -24.01
N TYR A 98 -4.84 -0.60 -22.76
CA TYR A 98 -4.90 -1.95 -22.19
C TYR A 98 -6.28 -2.58 -22.42
N ARG A 99 -6.31 -3.71 -23.12
CA ARG A 99 -7.55 -4.45 -23.44
C ARG A 99 -7.77 -5.66 -22.52
N LYS A 100 -9.01 -6.14 -22.47
CA LYS A 100 -9.44 -7.27 -21.61
C LYS A 100 -8.71 -8.59 -21.89
N GLU A 101 -8.13 -8.76 -23.07
CA GLU A 101 -7.41 -9.98 -23.49
C GLU A 101 -5.89 -9.95 -23.16
N GLY A 102 -5.43 -8.98 -22.36
CA GLY A 102 -3.99 -8.80 -22.08
C GLY A 102 -3.19 -8.24 -23.26
N GLN A 103 -3.90 -7.68 -24.25
CA GLN A 103 -3.29 -6.95 -25.35
C GLN A 103 -3.06 -5.50 -24.94
N VAL A 104 -1.85 -5.02 -25.18
CA VAL A 104 -1.48 -3.61 -25.04
C VAL A 104 -1.35 -3.05 -26.44
N LYS A 105 -2.22 -2.10 -26.77
CA LYS A 105 -2.15 -1.36 -28.03
C LYS A 105 -1.42 -0.05 -27.80
N ILE A 106 -0.34 0.17 -28.54
CA ILE A 106 0.45 1.39 -28.50
C ILE A 106 0.25 2.11 -29.82
N ASN A 107 -0.27 3.34 -29.75
CA ASN A 107 -0.71 4.13 -30.89
C ASN A 107 -1.68 3.32 -31.78
N LYS A 108 -1.68 3.54 -33.10
CA LYS A 108 -2.60 2.82 -34.00
C LYS A 108 -2.07 1.46 -34.46
N ASP A 109 -0.79 1.18 -34.25
CA ASP A 109 -0.05 0.21 -35.08
C ASP A 109 0.62 -0.93 -34.31
N VAL A 110 0.97 -0.75 -33.03
CA VAL A 110 1.75 -1.74 -32.28
C VAL A 110 0.83 -2.46 -31.29
N GLU A 111 0.59 -3.75 -31.51
CA GLU A 111 -0.09 -4.63 -30.55
C GLU A 111 0.93 -5.58 -29.90
N VAL A 112 1.06 -5.47 -28.59
CA VAL A 112 1.94 -6.32 -27.78
C VAL A 112 1.07 -7.25 -26.93
N LYS A 113 1.41 -8.54 -26.94
CA LYS A 113 0.87 -9.46 -25.94
C LYS A 113 1.68 -9.30 -24.65
N GLU A 114 0.99 -8.90 -23.60
CA GLU A 114 1.53 -8.86 -22.25
C GLU A 114 1.48 -10.29 -21.71
N ASP A 115 2.66 -10.88 -21.48
CA ASP A 115 2.75 -12.24 -20.97
C ASP A 115 2.13 -12.27 -19.58
N ASN A 116 1.10 -13.11 -19.39
CA ASN A 116 0.36 -13.19 -18.14
C ASN A 116 1.33 -13.54 -17.00
N ALA A 117 1.64 -12.57 -16.15
CA ALA A 117 2.40 -12.73 -14.90
C ALA A 117 1.64 -13.54 -13.83
N ALA A 118 0.79 -14.49 -14.24
CA ALA A 118 -0.09 -15.28 -13.39
C ALA A 118 0.63 -16.45 -12.68
N GLN A 119 1.96 -16.52 -12.74
CA GLN A 119 2.73 -17.64 -12.18
C GLN A 119 3.58 -17.25 -10.97
N ASN A 120 3.65 -15.98 -10.58
CA ASN A 120 4.39 -15.56 -9.40
C ASN A 120 3.50 -14.76 -8.44
N LYS A 121 3.66 -14.98 -7.14
CA LYS A 121 2.84 -14.39 -6.06
C LYS A 121 3.10 -12.88 -5.86
N GLU A 122 4.01 -12.32 -6.64
CA GLU A 122 4.45 -10.93 -6.58
C GLU A 122 3.64 -10.09 -7.56
N THR A 123 3.21 -8.91 -7.11
CA THR A 123 2.55 -7.94 -7.98
C THR A 123 3.58 -7.38 -8.93
N VAL A 124 3.41 -7.62 -10.23
CA VAL A 124 4.34 -7.10 -11.24
C VAL A 124 3.83 -5.78 -11.82
N PHE A 125 4.76 -4.86 -12.03
CA PHE A 125 4.48 -3.48 -12.42
C PHE A 125 4.92 -3.19 -13.85
N ASN A 126 4.17 -2.31 -14.49
CA ASN A 126 4.55 -1.60 -15.69
C ASN A 126 4.91 -0.16 -15.33
N GLN A 127 5.74 0.46 -16.15
CA GLN A 127 6.14 1.84 -15.99
C GLN A 127 6.12 2.56 -17.33
N LEU A 128 5.61 3.79 -17.32
CA LEU A 128 5.67 4.70 -18.45
C LEU A 128 6.45 5.96 -18.04
N ILE A 129 7.46 6.29 -18.83
CA ILE A 129 8.33 7.46 -18.65
C ILE A 129 8.11 8.40 -19.82
N VAL A 130 7.71 9.64 -19.51
CA VAL A 130 7.45 10.68 -20.50
C VAL A 130 8.51 11.78 -20.33
N PRO A 131 9.46 11.93 -21.25
CA PRO A 131 10.50 12.95 -21.14
C PRO A 131 9.95 14.37 -21.39
N LEU A 132 10.81 15.37 -21.23
CA LEU A 132 10.44 16.77 -21.43
C LEU A 132 9.96 17.03 -22.87
N GLY A 133 8.94 17.88 -23.02
CA GLY A 133 8.38 18.25 -24.33
C GLY A 133 7.48 17.19 -24.98
N LYS A 134 7.23 16.07 -24.30
CA LYS A 134 6.37 14.97 -24.77
C LYS A 134 5.18 14.76 -23.84
N ARG A 135 4.15 14.08 -24.34
CA ARG A 135 2.92 13.72 -23.58
C ARG A 135 2.51 12.29 -23.88
N SER A 136 1.76 11.69 -22.98
CA SER A 136 1.20 10.37 -23.22
C SER A 136 -0.18 10.22 -22.59
N THR A 137 -0.90 9.17 -23.00
CA THR A 137 -2.18 8.79 -22.41
C THR A 137 -2.21 7.29 -22.21
N ILE A 138 -2.73 6.86 -21.06
CA ILE A 138 -3.00 5.45 -20.75
C ILE A 138 -4.50 5.25 -20.60
N THR A 139 -5.05 4.22 -21.23
CA THR A 139 -6.40 3.71 -20.94
C THR A 139 -6.28 2.33 -20.29
N PHE A 140 -6.72 2.20 -19.04
CA PHE A 140 -6.70 0.94 -18.31
C PHE A 140 -7.88 0.03 -18.67
N LYS A 141 -7.80 -1.26 -18.31
CA LYS A 141 -8.83 -2.28 -18.59
C LYS A 141 -10.19 -1.98 -17.96
N ASP A 142 -10.22 -1.18 -16.90
CA ASP A 142 -11.43 -0.73 -16.19
C ASP A 142 -12.05 0.54 -16.80
N GLY A 143 -11.46 1.07 -17.88
CA GLY A 143 -11.91 2.28 -18.56
C GLY A 143 -11.32 3.58 -18.01
N THR A 144 -10.59 3.53 -16.88
CA THR A 144 -9.92 4.71 -16.33
C THR A 144 -8.89 5.22 -17.34
N LYS A 145 -8.92 6.53 -17.60
CA LYS A 145 -7.99 7.20 -18.50
C LYS A 145 -7.06 8.11 -17.72
N VAL A 146 -5.78 8.13 -18.08
CA VAL A 146 -4.79 9.00 -17.46
C VAL A 146 -3.99 9.69 -18.54
N TRP A 147 -3.98 11.02 -18.54
CA TRP A 147 -3.07 11.82 -19.34
C TRP A 147 -1.83 12.12 -18.49
N ILE A 148 -0.66 11.99 -19.10
CA ILE A 148 0.63 12.17 -18.46
C ILE A 148 1.37 13.30 -19.19
N ASN A 149 1.78 14.32 -18.43
CA ASN A 149 2.48 15.47 -18.99
C ASN A 149 3.99 15.21 -19.14
N SER A 150 4.69 16.20 -19.68
CA SER A 150 6.15 16.18 -19.85
C SER A 150 6.88 16.00 -18.52
N GLY A 151 8.04 15.33 -18.59
CA GLY A 151 8.90 15.09 -17.42
C GLY A 151 8.24 14.28 -16.31
N SER A 152 7.22 13.48 -16.65
CA SER A 152 6.42 12.75 -15.68
C SER A 152 6.59 11.25 -15.85
N ARG A 153 6.28 10.51 -14.78
CA ARG A 153 6.42 9.07 -14.70
C ARG A 153 5.23 8.48 -13.97
N ILE A 154 4.76 7.35 -14.46
CA ILE A 154 3.71 6.58 -13.82
C ILE A 154 4.10 5.10 -13.77
N MET A 155 3.87 4.47 -12.62
CA MET A 155 4.05 3.05 -12.39
C MET A 155 2.74 2.45 -11.90
N TYR A 156 2.37 1.28 -12.43
CA TYR A 156 1.06 0.69 -12.20
C TYR A 156 1.13 -0.83 -12.37
N PRO A 157 0.32 -1.60 -11.63
CA PRO A 157 0.32 -3.05 -11.75
C PRO A 157 -0.29 -3.49 -13.08
N VAL A 158 0.18 -4.62 -13.63
CA VAL A 158 -0.38 -5.25 -14.84
C VAL A 158 -1.89 -5.51 -14.70
N ASN A 159 -2.30 -5.90 -13.49
CA ASN A 159 -3.69 -6.04 -13.10
C ASN A 159 -3.90 -5.38 -11.75
N PHE A 160 -4.89 -4.50 -11.67
CA PHE A 160 -5.30 -3.95 -10.39
C PHE A 160 -5.80 -5.04 -9.44
N GLY A 161 -5.56 -4.84 -8.15
CA GLY A 161 -6.01 -5.73 -7.10
C GLY A 161 -7.53 -5.84 -7.04
N LYS A 162 -8.01 -6.87 -6.34
CA LYS A 162 -9.45 -7.09 -6.15
C LYS A 162 -10.12 -6.05 -5.26
N ASP A 163 -9.34 -5.40 -4.39
CA ASP A 163 -9.87 -4.48 -3.35
C ASP A 163 -9.55 -3.00 -3.62
N LYS A 164 -8.53 -2.73 -4.45
CA LYS A 164 -8.09 -1.37 -4.79
C LYS A 164 -7.38 -1.32 -6.15
N ARG A 165 -7.42 -0.16 -6.77
CA ARG A 165 -6.66 0.19 -7.98
C ARG A 165 -5.61 1.20 -7.55
N GLU A 166 -4.33 0.84 -7.59
CA GLU A 166 -3.27 1.69 -7.07
C GLU A 166 -2.24 1.95 -8.16
N ILE A 167 -1.87 3.22 -8.32
CA ILE A 167 -0.79 3.68 -9.19
C ILE A 167 0.15 4.56 -8.38
N TYR A 168 1.39 4.64 -8.84
CA TYR A 168 2.37 5.60 -8.36
C TYR A 168 2.70 6.60 -9.47
N ALA A 169 2.78 7.87 -9.13
CA ALA A 169 3.05 8.95 -10.07
C ALA A 169 4.10 9.93 -9.54
N GLU A 170 4.90 10.45 -10.46
CA GLU A 170 5.85 11.53 -10.26
C GLU A 170 5.67 12.52 -11.42
N GLY A 171 5.64 13.82 -11.12
CA GLY A 171 5.35 14.86 -12.10
C GLY A 171 3.87 15.20 -12.18
N GLU A 172 3.35 15.43 -13.38
CA GLU A 172 1.98 15.88 -13.61
C GLU A 172 1.14 14.87 -14.39
N ILE A 173 -0.02 14.52 -13.81
CA ILE A 173 -1.00 13.63 -14.43
C ILE A 173 -2.42 14.14 -14.24
N TYR A 174 -3.29 13.79 -15.18
CA TYR A 174 -4.72 14.04 -15.13
C TYR A 174 -5.47 12.71 -15.21
N PRO A 175 -5.95 12.15 -14.09
CA PRO A 175 -6.81 10.97 -14.11
C PRO A 175 -8.30 11.33 -14.32
N ASP A 176 -8.93 10.65 -15.27
CA ASP A 176 -10.38 10.48 -15.40
C ASP A 176 -10.73 9.06 -14.96
N VAL A 177 -11.12 8.93 -13.69
CA VAL A 177 -11.27 7.63 -13.02
C VAL A 177 -12.68 7.09 -13.19
N THR A 178 -12.79 5.89 -13.76
CA THR A 178 -14.06 5.16 -13.82
C THR A 178 -14.58 4.91 -12.41
N HIS A 179 -15.86 5.21 -12.20
CA HIS A 179 -16.54 5.03 -10.92
C HIS A 179 -16.60 3.55 -10.50
N ASP A 180 -15.98 3.20 -9.38
CA ASP A 180 -16.01 1.87 -8.75
C ASP A 180 -15.85 2.02 -7.23
N VAL A 181 -16.96 1.92 -6.50
CA VAL A 181 -16.99 2.00 -5.03
C VAL A 181 -16.31 0.78 -4.39
N SER A 182 -16.36 -0.38 -5.05
CA SER A 182 -15.82 -1.63 -4.51
C SER A 182 -14.29 -1.66 -4.56
N ARG A 183 -13.70 -0.91 -5.50
CA ARG A 183 -12.25 -0.81 -5.70
C ARG A 183 -11.82 0.66 -5.86
N PRO A 184 -11.56 1.36 -4.74
CA PRO A 184 -11.07 2.74 -4.78
C PRO A 184 -9.81 2.87 -5.65
N PHE A 185 -9.69 3.98 -6.36
CA PHE A 185 -8.50 4.34 -7.11
C PHE A 185 -7.59 5.21 -6.24
N ILE A 186 -6.34 4.81 -6.13
CA ILE A 186 -5.34 5.40 -5.26
C ILE A 186 -4.16 5.85 -6.11
N VAL A 187 -3.82 7.13 -6.03
CA VAL A 187 -2.61 7.69 -6.63
C VAL A 187 -1.63 8.01 -5.51
N LYS A 188 -0.50 7.31 -5.49
CA LYS A 188 0.61 7.58 -4.58
C LYS A 188 1.65 8.45 -5.28
N THR A 189 2.24 9.38 -4.54
CA THR A 189 3.39 10.21 -4.94
C THR A 189 4.37 10.23 -3.77
N LYS A 190 5.59 10.76 -3.94
CA LYS A 190 6.52 10.96 -2.80
C LYS A 190 5.93 11.86 -1.69
N LYS A 191 4.98 12.74 -2.02
CA LYS A 191 4.50 13.81 -1.12
C LYS A 191 3.15 13.52 -0.49
N MET A 192 2.30 12.75 -1.17
CA MET A 192 0.92 12.52 -0.78
C MET A 192 0.33 11.26 -1.40
N GLU A 193 -0.74 10.79 -0.78
CA GLU A 193 -1.65 9.79 -1.33
C GLU A 193 -3.00 10.43 -1.65
N ILE A 194 -3.58 10.12 -2.80
CA ILE A 194 -4.91 10.56 -3.20
C ILE A 194 -5.81 9.35 -3.42
N LYS A 195 -6.95 9.29 -2.74
CA LYS A 195 -7.97 8.25 -2.87
C LYS A 195 -9.27 8.81 -3.44
N VAL A 196 -9.77 8.16 -4.49
CA VAL A 196 -11.03 8.51 -5.17
C VAL A 196 -11.84 7.26 -5.51
N LEU A 197 -13.14 7.43 -5.77
CA LEU A 197 -14.00 6.33 -6.23
C LEU A 197 -14.33 6.42 -7.72
N GLY A 198 -14.41 7.64 -8.26
CA GLY A 198 -14.68 7.95 -9.65
C GLY A 198 -14.74 9.46 -9.79
N THR A 199 -13.64 10.04 -10.27
CA THR A 199 -13.32 11.44 -10.11
C THR A 199 -12.39 11.85 -11.23
N GLU A 200 -12.56 13.07 -11.73
CA GLU A 200 -11.72 13.72 -12.71
C GLU A 200 -10.93 14.83 -12.01
N PHE A 201 -9.60 14.76 -12.06
CA PHE A 201 -8.73 15.68 -11.32
C PHE A 201 -7.34 15.78 -11.92
N ASN A 202 -6.63 16.88 -11.65
CA ASN A 202 -5.22 17.05 -11.98
C ASN A 202 -4.36 16.87 -10.72
N ILE A 203 -3.17 16.29 -10.87
CA ILE A 203 -2.16 16.18 -9.83
C ILE A 203 -0.84 16.70 -10.41
N THR A 204 -0.18 17.60 -9.67
CA THR A 204 1.18 18.07 -9.96
C THR A 204 2.04 17.79 -8.74
N ALA A 205 3.03 16.92 -8.88
CA ALA A 205 3.93 16.48 -7.82
C ALA A 205 5.30 16.10 -8.40
N TYR A 206 6.00 17.07 -8.99
CA TYR A 206 7.39 16.90 -9.43
C TYR A 206 8.33 16.76 -8.22
N GLU A 207 9.32 15.87 -8.33
CA GLU A 207 10.27 15.60 -7.24
C GLU A 207 11.20 16.80 -6.94
N ASN A 208 11.60 17.52 -7.98
CA ASN A 208 12.49 18.68 -7.89
C ASN A 208 11.80 19.98 -7.49
N GLU A 209 10.48 19.96 -7.26
CA GLU A 209 9.71 21.11 -6.80
C GLU A 209 9.35 20.95 -5.32
N SER A 210 9.25 22.02 -4.55
CA SER A 210 8.77 21.93 -3.15
C SER A 210 7.28 21.67 -3.11
N ASP A 211 6.55 22.39 -3.95
CA ASP A 211 5.10 22.46 -3.88
C ASP A 211 4.46 21.29 -4.63
N TRP A 212 3.21 21.05 -4.33
CA TRP A 212 2.39 20.08 -5.02
C TRP A 212 0.97 20.60 -5.08
N GLN A 213 0.21 20.14 -6.08
CA GLN A 213 -1.14 20.61 -6.31
C GLN A 213 -2.06 19.46 -6.70
N VAL A 214 -3.30 19.53 -6.21
CA VAL A 214 -4.41 18.70 -6.67
C VAL A 214 -5.57 19.62 -7.04
N ILE A 215 -6.04 19.55 -8.28
CA ILE A 215 -7.18 20.33 -8.76
C ILE A 215 -8.31 19.37 -9.09
N LEU A 216 -9.43 19.50 -8.39
CA LEU A 216 -10.64 18.71 -8.65
C LEU A 216 -11.43 19.34 -9.79
N VAL A 217 -11.69 18.55 -10.84
CA VAL A 217 -12.56 18.95 -11.96
C VAL A 217 -13.98 18.44 -11.72
N ASN A 218 -14.14 17.17 -11.35
CA ASN A 218 -15.44 16.57 -11.06
C ASN A 218 -15.32 15.39 -10.09
N GLY A 219 -16.29 15.22 -9.19
CA GLY A 219 -16.35 14.10 -8.24
C GLY A 219 -15.95 14.47 -6.81
N LYS A 220 -15.33 13.54 -6.09
CA LYS A 220 -14.84 13.74 -4.71
C LYS A 220 -13.43 13.18 -4.56
N VAL A 221 -12.60 13.89 -3.79
CA VAL A 221 -11.20 13.52 -3.55
C VAL A 221 -10.94 13.44 -2.05
N THR A 222 -10.19 12.43 -1.63
CA THR A 222 -9.56 12.39 -0.30
C THR A 222 -8.06 12.25 -0.48
N SER A 223 -7.29 13.33 -0.30
CA SER A 223 -5.83 13.25 -0.15
C SER A 223 -5.37 13.08 1.31
N ILE A 224 -4.19 12.53 1.52
CA ILE A 224 -3.53 12.40 2.82
C ILE A 224 -2.06 12.74 2.60
N PRO A 225 -1.52 13.83 3.20
CA PRO A 225 -0.09 14.13 3.16
C PRO A 225 0.72 12.99 3.81
N GLN A 226 1.84 12.58 3.21
CA GLN A 226 2.66 11.48 3.74
C GLN A 226 3.64 11.92 4.85
N GLU A 227 3.96 13.21 4.97
CA GLU A 227 4.83 13.72 6.05
C GLU A 227 4.04 14.38 7.20
N LYS A 228 4.33 13.98 8.44
CA LYS A 228 3.96 14.72 9.66
C LYS A 228 4.83 15.98 9.78
N LYS A 229 4.62 16.96 8.91
CA LYS A 229 5.15 18.32 9.09
C LYS A 229 4.07 19.15 9.76
N GLU A 230 4.42 19.96 10.77
CA GLU A 230 3.47 20.95 11.30
C GLU A 230 3.07 21.88 10.17
N LEU A 231 1.81 21.76 9.74
CA LEU A 231 1.25 22.53 8.64
C LEU A 231 1.28 24.02 9.00
N THR A 232 1.87 24.82 8.13
CA THR A 232 1.80 26.28 8.17
C THR A 232 0.34 26.76 8.04
N ALA A 233 0.06 28.03 8.35
CA ALA A 233 -1.30 28.57 8.28
C ALA A 233 -1.94 28.44 6.87
N GLU A 234 -1.11 28.51 5.82
CA GLU A 234 -1.52 28.37 4.43
C GLU A 234 -1.79 26.89 4.06
N GLU A 235 -0.95 25.96 4.51
CA GLU A 235 -1.19 24.52 4.36
C GLU A 235 -2.42 24.04 5.16
N LYS A 236 -2.72 24.67 6.31
CA LYS A 236 -3.96 24.46 7.07
C LYS A 236 -5.20 24.93 6.30
N ALA A 237 -5.10 26.01 5.54
CA ALA A 237 -6.19 26.48 4.68
C ALA A 237 -6.46 25.49 3.54
N LEU A 238 -5.41 24.93 2.92
CA LEU A 238 -5.52 23.87 1.92
C LEU A 238 -6.10 22.57 2.51
N GLN A 239 -5.69 22.19 3.72
CA GLN A 239 -6.25 21.05 4.44
C GLN A 239 -7.73 21.27 4.80
N THR A 240 -8.14 22.50 5.10
CA THR A 240 -9.54 22.85 5.38
C THR A 240 -10.39 22.81 4.11
N ILE A 241 -9.85 23.27 2.97
CA ILE A 241 -10.48 23.12 1.65
C ILE A 241 -10.62 21.63 1.30
N HIS A 242 -9.62 20.81 1.62
CA HIS A 242 -9.66 19.37 1.47
C HIS A 242 -10.73 18.69 2.35
N ASP A 243 -10.90 19.10 3.60
CA ASP A 243 -11.95 18.56 4.48
C ASP A 243 -13.36 18.98 4.01
N LEU A 244 -13.50 20.15 3.40
CA LEU A 244 -14.72 20.60 2.71
C LEU A 244 -14.99 19.79 1.43
N MET A 245 -13.97 19.55 0.59
CA MET A 245 -14.11 18.78 -0.66
C MET A 245 -14.33 17.28 -0.43
N SER A 246 -13.83 16.74 0.68
CA SER A 246 -14.06 15.35 1.10
C SER A 246 -15.38 15.15 1.84
N GLY A 247 -16.11 16.22 2.15
CA GLY A 247 -17.40 16.20 2.86
C GLY A 247 -17.29 15.87 4.36
N LYS A 248 -16.10 16.01 4.95
CA LYS A 248 -15.85 15.85 6.39
C LYS A 248 -16.23 17.09 7.21
N LEU A 249 -16.33 18.25 6.56
CA LEU A 249 -16.84 19.50 7.14
C LEU A 249 -18.01 20.01 6.30
N ASN A 250 -19.06 20.51 6.97
CA ASN A 250 -20.16 21.21 6.31
C ASN A 250 -19.78 22.68 6.11
N ALA A 251 -20.28 23.33 5.04
CA ALA A 251 -20.09 24.77 4.79
C ALA A 251 -20.48 25.66 6.00
N ASN A 252 -21.40 25.20 6.85
CA ASN A 252 -21.78 25.88 8.09
C ASN A 252 -20.69 25.85 9.20
N ASP A 253 -19.75 24.90 9.17
CA ASP A 253 -18.67 24.81 10.15
C ASP A 253 -17.54 25.81 9.86
N TYR A 254 -17.37 26.20 8.58
CA TYR A 254 -16.38 27.18 8.14
C TYR A 254 -16.64 28.58 8.71
N ASN A 255 -17.89 29.04 8.69
CA ASN A 255 -18.27 30.35 9.24
C ASN A 255 -17.99 30.45 10.76
N ARG A 256 -17.99 29.31 11.48
CA ARG A 256 -17.76 29.26 12.92
C ARG A 256 -16.28 29.35 13.32
N ILE A 257 -15.38 29.02 12.39
CA ILE A 257 -13.92 29.10 12.57
C ILE A 257 -13.45 30.54 12.31
N CYS A 258 -14.06 31.24 11.36
CA CYS A 258 -13.75 32.64 11.05
C CYS A 258 -14.26 33.64 12.10
N GLU A 259 -15.27 33.30 12.91
CA GLU A 259 -15.77 34.17 13.99
C GLU A 259 -14.95 34.08 15.30
N LYS A 260 -13.98 33.17 15.38
CA LYS A 260 -13.16 32.93 16.59
C LYS A 260 -11.66 33.17 16.41
N ALA A 261 -11.23 33.68 15.25
CA ALA A 261 -9.88 34.17 15.00
C ALA A 261 -9.89 35.70 15.00
#